data_AF-A0AAI9LIG6-F1
#
_entry.id   AF-A0AAI9LIG6-F1
#
_cell.length_a   1.000
_cell.length_b   1.000
_cell.length_c   1.000
_cell.angle_alpha   90.00
_cell.angle_beta   90.00
_cell.angle_gamma   90.00
#
_symmetry.space_group_name_H-M   'P 1'
#
loop_
_entity.id
_entity.type
_entity.pdbx_description
1 polymer ?
#
loop_
_entity_poly.entity_id
_entity_poly.type
_entity_poly.pdbx_seq_one_letter_code
_entity_poly.pdbx_strand_id
1 'polypeptide(L)'
;MREWLRSAIYKGRIMPTENEAEQQRADNRKRCAELGGRIAPTAQVSSAVSFDDPIDIGDGAVVYAPAFIGGFTYVNVGAVVFPHVRIGKFCSIGRNVQIGAARHPVEFLSSHPFQFSPALFNRVQGYPALQTEKWRFHEPTTVGNDVWLGTNCVIVAGVKIGDGAVVGAGAVVTKDVAPYEIVGGVPARRIRLRFDEDKVSRLLKTRWWDLPLDSLKNIPFGNIDQAITSIEAIRSSKENA
;
A
#
# COMPACT_ATOMS: atom_id res chain seq x y z
N MET A 1 -7.98 3.35 -18.25
CA MET A 1 -7.53 2.22 -17.40
C MET A 1 -6.06 1.96 -17.73
N ARG A 2 -5.13 2.38 -16.87
CA ARG A 2 -3.71 2.63 -17.20
C ARG A 2 -2.95 1.34 -17.57
N GLU A 3 -2.08 1.44 -18.58
CA GLU A 3 -1.27 0.37 -19.22
C GLU A 3 -0.48 -0.55 -18.29
N TRP A 4 -0.16 -0.11 -17.07
CA TRP A 4 0.63 -0.90 -16.13
C TRP A 4 -0.09 -2.13 -15.55
N LEU A 5 -1.44 -2.15 -15.54
CA LEU A 5 -2.20 -3.35 -15.14
C LEU A 5 -2.03 -4.51 -16.13
N ARG A 6 -1.62 -4.25 -17.38
CA ARG A 6 -1.36 -5.29 -18.40
C ARG A 6 0.08 -5.82 -18.36
N SER A 7 1.01 -5.09 -17.75
CA SER A 7 2.45 -5.44 -17.76
C SER A 7 2.84 -6.45 -16.65
N ALA A 8 2.12 -6.44 -15.52
CA ALA A 8 2.50 -7.21 -14.33
C ALA A 8 1.97 -8.65 -14.29
N ILE A 9 1.17 -9.08 -15.27
CA ILE A 9 0.74 -10.48 -15.39
C ILE A 9 1.72 -11.21 -16.31
N TYR A 10 2.81 -11.70 -15.69
CA TYR A 10 3.50 -12.93 -16.06
C TYR A 10 3.84 -13.13 -17.56
N LYS A 11 4.79 -12.36 -18.08
CA LYS A 11 5.61 -12.80 -19.23
C LYS A 11 6.67 -13.80 -18.77
N GLY A 12 6.27 -15.04 -18.45
CA GLY A 12 7.16 -16.21 -18.40
C GLY A 12 8.52 -16.05 -17.68
N ARG A 13 8.64 -15.16 -16.70
CA ARG A 13 9.91 -14.96 -15.99
C ARG A 13 10.13 -16.15 -15.07
N ILE A 14 11.21 -16.86 -15.32
CA ILE A 14 11.80 -17.80 -14.38
C ILE A 14 11.90 -17.07 -13.04
N MET A 15 11.35 -17.65 -11.98
CA MET A 15 11.48 -17.07 -10.63
C MET A 15 12.98 -16.97 -10.32
N PRO A 16 13.46 -15.83 -9.79
CA PRO A 16 14.86 -15.70 -9.44
C PRO A 16 15.23 -16.82 -8.47
N THR A 17 16.42 -17.37 -8.65
CA THR A 17 17.04 -18.26 -7.66
C THR A 17 17.15 -17.54 -6.32
N GLU A 18 17.30 -18.28 -5.22
CA GLU A 18 17.41 -17.65 -3.89
C GLU A 18 18.60 -16.68 -3.81
N ASN A 19 19.72 -17.01 -4.46
CA ASN A 19 20.90 -16.14 -4.54
C ASN A 19 20.60 -14.84 -5.30
N GLU A 20 19.89 -14.90 -6.44
CA GLU A 20 19.50 -13.71 -7.19
C GLU A 20 18.51 -12.85 -6.40
N ALA A 21 17.57 -13.48 -5.68
CA ALA A 21 16.64 -12.77 -4.82
C ALA A 21 17.35 -12.08 -3.65
N GLU A 22 18.37 -12.73 -3.06
CA GLU A 22 19.18 -12.17 -1.99
C GLU A 22 20.02 -10.97 -2.45
N GLN A 23 20.66 -11.09 -3.61
CA GLN A 23 21.41 -9.99 -4.21
C GLN A 23 20.49 -8.78 -4.48
N GLN A 24 19.31 -9.00 -5.08
CA GLN A 24 18.34 -7.92 -5.32
C GLN A 24 17.89 -7.24 -4.02
N ARG A 25 17.71 -8.01 -2.93
CA ARG A 25 17.37 -7.45 -1.61
C ARG A 25 18.52 -6.60 -1.05
N ALA A 26 19.77 -7.02 -1.25
CA ALA A 26 20.94 -6.24 -0.85
C ALA A 26 21.07 -4.94 -1.66
N ASP A 27 20.89 -5.01 -2.97
CA ASP A 27 20.93 -3.85 -3.87
C ASP A 27 19.82 -2.85 -3.52
N ASN A 28 18.62 -3.33 -3.23
CA ASN A 28 17.50 -2.51 -2.77
C ASN A 28 17.81 -1.77 -1.47
N ARG A 29 18.44 -2.45 -0.48
CA ARG A 29 18.88 -1.83 0.78
C ARG A 29 19.90 -0.74 0.54
N LYS A 30 20.91 -1.02 -0.30
CA LYS A 30 21.96 -0.07 -0.67
C LYS A 30 21.38 1.16 -1.37
N ARG A 31 20.56 0.96 -2.40
CA ARG A 31 19.88 2.03 -3.15
C ARG A 31 19.04 2.92 -2.22
N CYS A 32 18.24 2.32 -1.34
CA CYS A 32 17.44 3.10 -0.37
C CYS A 32 18.35 3.98 0.50
N ALA A 33 19.43 3.42 1.03
CA ALA A 33 20.37 4.16 1.88
C ALA A 33 21.04 5.34 1.16
N GLU A 34 21.44 5.15 -0.10
CA GLU A 34 22.05 6.21 -0.92
C GLU A 34 21.07 7.35 -1.25
N LEU A 35 19.77 7.06 -1.30
CA LEU A 35 18.72 8.02 -1.65
C LEU A 35 17.99 8.60 -0.42
N GLY A 36 18.49 8.34 0.79
CA GLY A 36 17.99 8.93 2.04
C GLY A 36 16.84 8.17 2.70
N GLY A 37 16.60 6.92 2.30
CA GLY A 37 15.69 5.97 2.97
C GLY A 37 16.44 4.83 3.66
N ARG A 38 15.71 3.87 4.22
CA ARG A 38 16.27 2.72 4.92
C ARG A 38 15.36 1.51 4.85
N ILE A 39 15.89 0.35 4.45
CA ILE A 39 15.24 -0.94 4.69
C ILE A 39 16.00 -1.65 5.80
N ALA A 40 15.34 -1.92 6.93
CA ALA A 40 15.95 -2.56 8.08
C ALA A 40 16.48 -3.96 7.75
N PRO A 41 17.57 -4.44 8.39
CA PRO A 41 18.13 -5.76 8.10
C PRO A 41 17.15 -6.91 8.29
N THR A 42 16.24 -6.79 9.26
CA THR A 42 15.24 -7.82 9.61
C THR A 42 13.94 -7.70 8.80
N ALA A 43 13.78 -6.66 7.97
CA ALA A 43 12.62 -6.53 7.11
C ALA A 43 12.66 -7.59 5.99
N GLN A 44 11.53 -8.23 5.74
CA GLN A 44 11.37 -9.25 4.71
C GLN A 44 10.64 -8.65 3.51
N VAL A 45 11.40 -8.12 2.56
CA VAL A 45 10.87 -7.54 1.32
C VAL A 45 11.11 -8.52 0.18
N SER A 46 10.04 -8.98 -0.45
CA SER A 46 10.14 -9.88 -1.61
C SER A 46 10.87 -9.17 -2.76
N SER A 47 11.76 -9.87 -3.47
CA SER A 47 12.62 -9.28 -4.52
C SER A 47 11.84 -8.66 -5.69
N ALA A 48 10.61 -9.13 -5.94
CA ALA A 48 9.72 -8.62 -6.98
C ALA A 48 8.83 -7.44 -6.53
N VAL A 49 9.03 -6.89 -5.32
CA VAL A 49 8.37 -5.64 -4.89
C VAL A 49 9.05 -4.47 -5.57
N SER A 50 8.25 -3.51 -6.05
CA SER A 50 8.75 -2.26 -6.63
C SER A 50 8.44 -1.08 -5.71
N PHE A 51 9.30 -0.07 -5.69
CA PHE A 51 9.06 1.15 -4.91
C PHE A 51 9.84 2.33 -5.48
N ASP A 52 9.26 3.53 -5.35
CA ASP A 52 9.98 4.78 -5.57
C ASP A 52 10.78 5.14 -4.31
N ASP A 53 11.89 5.85 -4.45
CA ASP A 53 12.73 6.27 -3.32
C ASP A 53 12.44 7.72 -2.88
N PRO A 54 12.86 8.10 -1.65
CA PRO A 54 13.27 7.22 -0.55
C PRO A 54 12.06 6.51 0.06
N ILE A 55 12.27 5.34 0.65
CA ILE A 55 11.30 4.70 1.54
C ILE A 55 11.99 4.23 2.81
N ASP A 56 11.20 4.11 3.87
CA ASP A 56 11.66 3.50 5.12
C ASP A 56 10.84 2.25 5.42
N ILE A 57 11.50 1.11 5.60
CA ILE A 57 10.88 -0.14 6.03
C ILE A 57 11.55 -0.60 7.32
N GLY A 58 10.77 -0.61 8.41
CA GLY A 58 11.22 -0.92 9.75
C GLY A 58 11.42 -2.42 10.00
N ASP A 59 12.02 -2.71 11.15
CA ASP A 59 12.35 -4.08 11.56
C ASP A 59 11.14 -5.02 11.59
N GLY A 60 11.32 -6.26 11.14
CA GLY A 60 10.28 -7.29 11.11
C GLY A 60 9.09 -7.00 10.19
N ALA A 61 9.07 -5.89 9.44
CA ALA A 61 8.04 -5.64 8.43
C ALA A 61 8.15 -6.66 7.29
N VAL A 62 7.01 -7.08 6.75
CA VAL A 62 6.94 -8.07 5.67
C VAL A 62 6.18 -7.48 4.49
N VAL A 63 6.80 -7.51 3.30
CA VAL A 63 6.20 -7.03 2.06
C VAL A 63 6.22 -8.14 1.02
N TYR A 64 5.04 -8.69 0.75
CA TYR A 64 4.86 -9.76 -0.22
C TYR A 64 4.73 -9.20 -1.64
N ALA A 65 5.26 -9.94 -2.62
CA ALA A 65 5.09 -9.62 -4.03
C ALA A 65 3.81 -10.24 -4.62
N PRO A 66 3.24 -9.63 -5.68
CA PRO A 66 3.62 -8.32 -6.22
C PRO A 66 3.03 -7.19 -5.37
N ALA A 67 3.81 -6.14 -5.09
CA ALA A 67 3.34 -4.94 -4.42
C ALA A 67 4.12 -3.70 -4.92
N PHE A 68 3.53 -2.53 -4.73
CA PHE A 68 4.16 -1.24 -5.02
C PHE A 68 4.04 -0.27 -3.85
N ILE A 69 5.12 0.43 -3.50
CA ILE A 69 5.14 1.46 -2.47
C ILE A 69 5.70 2.77 -3.06
N GLY A 70 4.94 3.86 -3.00
CA GLY A 70 5.40 5.16 -3.45
C GLY A 70 6.41 5.79 -2.49
N GLY A 71 7.24 6.69 -3.01
CA GLY A 71 8.32 7.34 -2.27
C GLY A 71 7.82 8.22 -1.12
N PHE A 72 8.71 8.49 -0.19
CA PHE A 72 8.47 9.16 1.10
C PHE A 72 7.47 8.45 2.00
N THR A 73 7.08 7.22 1.67
CA THR A 73 6.27 6.37 2.54
C THR A 73 7.16 5.58 3.48
N TYR A 74 6.77 5.52 4.75
CA TYR A 74 7.38 4.59 5.71
C TYR A 74 6.42 3.46 6.09
N VAL A 75 7.00 2.29 6.30
CA VAL A 75 6.37 1.06 6.80
C VAL A 75 7.00 0.71 8.12
N ASN A 76 6.28 0.92 9.23
CA ASN A 76 6.85 0.73 10.56
C ASN A 76 6.99 -0.76 10.92
N VAL A 77 7.60 -1.00 12.09
CA VAL A 77 7.95 -2.31 12.63
C VAL A 77 6.76 -3.26 12.60
N GLY A 78 7.01 -4.48 12.12
CA GLY A 78 6.04 -5.58 12.11
C GLY A 78 4.83 -5.41 11.18
N ALA A 79 4.75 -4.34 10.39
CA ALA A 79 3.67 -4.17 9.43
C ALA A 79 3.77 -5.20 8.30
N VAL A 80 2.61 -5.66 7.81
CA VAL A 80 2.50 -6.67 6.77
C VAL A 80 1.74 -6.11 5.57
N VAL A 81 2.39 -6.08 4.42
CA VAL A 81 1.82 -5.70 3.14
C VAL A 81 1.65 -6.96 2.30
N PHE A 82 0.41 -7.40 2.10
CA PHE A 82 0.06 -8.61 1.36
C PHE A 82 0.22 -8.41 -0.17
N PRO A 83 0.19 -9.50 -0.96
CA PRO A 83 0.22 -9.40 -2.42
C PRO A 83 -0.88 -8.51 -2.99
N HIS A 84 -0.63 -7.94 -4.17
CA HIS A 84 -1.53 -7.07 -4.92
C HIS A 84 -1.90 -5.76 -4.20
N VAL A 85 -1.07 -5.31 -3.27
CA VAL A 85 -1.22 -4.01 -2.62
C VAL A 85 -0.44 -2.93 -3.39
N ARG A 86 -1.07 -1.77 -3.59
CA ARG A 86 -0.40 -0.55 -4.06
C ARG A 86 -0.58 0.55 -3.02
N ILE A 87 0.53 1.12 -2.56
CA ILE A 87 0.58 2.25 -1.62
C ILE A 87 1.14 3.47 -2.35
N GLY A 88 0.51 4.63 -2.17
CA GLY A 88 0.98 5.90 -2.74
C GLY A 88 2.20 6.46 -2.01
N LYS A 89 2.46 7.74 -2.26
CA LYS A 89 3.58 8.49 -1.69
C LYS A 89 3.21 9.11 -0.34
N PHE A 90 4.22 9.47 0.45
CA PHE A 90 4.06 10.19 1.72
C PHE A 90 3.11 9.53 2.73
N CYS A 91 2.99 8.19 2.69
CA CYS A 91 2.12 7.48 3.62
C CYS A 91 2.83 7.16 4.94
N SER A 92 2.04 7.19 6.01
CA SER A 92 2.44 6.84 7.37
C SER A 92 1.81 5.51 7.76
N ILE A 93 2.55 4.42 7.62
CA ILE A 93 2.04 3.08 7.96
C ILE A 93 2.53 2.71 9.36
N GLY A 94 1.61 2.68 10.32
CA GLY A 94 1.88 2.38 11.72
C GLY A 94 2.39 0.97 11.98
N ARG A 95 2.82 0.73 13.23
CA ARG A 95 3.32 -0.59 13.66
C ARG A 95 2.26 -1.68 13.51
N ASN A 96 2.68 -2.86 13.08
CA ASN A 96 1.85 -4.07 12.92
C ASN A 96 0.56 -3.85 12.10
N VAL A 97 0.52 -2.84 11.24
CA VAL A 97 -0.60 -2.65 10.30
C VAL A 97 -0.60 -3.80 9.30
N GLN A 98 -1.78 -4.33 9.00
CA GLN A 98 -1.94 -5.32 7.94
C GLN A 98 -2.70 -4.70 6.76
N ILE A 99 -2.14 -4.78 5.55
CA ILE A 99 -2.73 -4.20 4.34
C ILE A 99 -2.98 -5.29 3.31
N GLY A 100 -4.23 -5.46 2.89
CA GLY A 100 -4.62 -6.50 1.94
C GLY A 100 -4.84 -7.88 2.59
N ALA A 101 -5.32 -7.90 3.84
CA ALA A 101 -5.53 -9.14 4.59
C ALA A 101 -6.47 -10.10 3.85
N ALA A 102 -6.05 -11.37 3.75
CA ALA A 102 -6.68 -12.38 2.90
C ALA A 102 -8.16 -12.59 3.21
N ARG A 103 -8.94 -12.90 2.17
CA ARG A 103 -10.32 -13.37 2.30
C ARG A 103 -10.44 -14.82 1.89
N HIS A 104 -11.28 -15.56 2.60
CA HIS A 104 -11.69 -16.91 2.23
C HIS A 104 -13.16 -16.86 1.79
N PRO A 105 -13.57 -17.71 0.82
CA PRO A 105 -14.97 -17.81 0.44
C PRO A 105 -15.76 -18.37 1.62
N VAL A 106 -16.91 -17.77 1.90
CA VAL A 106 -17.85 -18.24 2.94
C VAL A 106 -19.11 -18.83 2.31
N GLU A 107 -19.21 -18.74 0.99
CA GLU A 107 -20.29 -19.26 0.15
C GLU A 107 -19.97 -20.64 -0.42
N PHE A 108 -18.71 -21.10 -0.32
CA PHE A 108 -18.30 -22.44 -0.73
C PHE A 108 -18.63 -23.47 0.37
N LEU A 109 -18.59 -24.76 0.04
CA LEU A 109 -18.84 -25.84 0.99
C LEU A 109 -17.95 -25.76 2.24
N SER A 110 -16.70 -25.32 2.08
CA SER A 110 -15.79 -25.03 3.20
C SER A 110 -15.00 -23.75 2.96
N SER A 111 -14.60 -23.08 4.04
CA SER A 111 -13.68 -21.94 3.98
C SER A 111 -12.21 -22.38 3.85
N HIS A 112 -11.90 -23.68 3.95
CA HIS A 112 -10.52 -24.15 3.83
C HIS A 112 -10.03 -24.08 2.37
N PRO A 113 -8.78 -23.64 2.10
CA PRO A 113 -8.25 -23.50 0.76
C PRO A 113 -8.18 -24.75 -0.12
N PHE A 114 -8.49 -25.94 0.40
CA PHE A 114 -8.29 -27.18 -0.37
C PHE A 114 -9.16 -27.24 -1.63
N GLN A 115 -10.27 -26.49 -1.63
CA GLN A 115 -11.23 -26.44 -2.75
C GLN A 115 -10.84 -25.40 -3.80
N PHE A 116 -9.96 -24.45 -3.50
CA PHE A 116 -9.65 -23.31 -4.39
C PHE A 116 -8.16 -22.97 -4.46
N SER A 117 -7.33 -23.82 -3.86
CA SER A 117 -5.88 -23.82 -3.95
C SER A 117 -5.40 -25.25 -4.19
N PRO A 118 -4.91 -25.59 -5.39
CA PRO A 118 -4.47 -26.93 -5.71
C PRO A 118 -3.24 -27.36 -4.88
N ALA A 119 -2.54 -26.40 -4.25
CA ALA A 119 -1.28 -26.66 -3.57
C ALA A 119 -1.40 -27.46 -2.26
N LEU A 120 -2.59 -27.58 -1.65
CA LEU A 120 -2.72 -28.23 -0.34
C LEU A 120 -3.01 -29.73 -0.43
N PHE A 121 -4.08 -30.15 -1.10
CA PHE A 121 -4.45 -31.57 -1.13
C PHE A 121 -3.64 -32.37 -2.15
N ASN A 122 -3.06 -31.73 -3.16
CA ASN A 122 -2.14 -32.39 -4.10
C ASN A 122 -0.82 -32.84 -3.43
N ARG A 123 -0.56 -32.45 -2.17
CA ARG A 123 0.59 -32.92 -1.38
C ARG A 123 0.29 -34.20 -0.59
N VAL A 124 -0.96 -34.62 -0.53
CA VAL A 124 -1.36 -35.84 0.19
C VAL A 124 -1.17 -37.03 -0.73
N GLN A 125 -0.23 -37.91 -0.38
CA GLN A 125 0.05 -39.12 -1.14
C GLN A 125 -1.21 -39.99 -1.25
N GLY A 126 -1.54 -40.43 -2.47
CA GLY A 126 -2.70 -41.29 -2.74
C GLY A 126 -4.03 -40.55 -2.88
N TYR A 127 -4.05 -39.21 -2.73
CA TYR A 127 -5.24 -38.41 -2.97
C TYR A 127 -5.28 -37.91 -4.43
N PRO A 128 -6.38 -38.12 -5.18
CA PRO A 128 -6.46 -37.65 -6.56
C PRO A 128 -6.43 -36.12 -6.62
N ALA A 129 -5.89 -35.58 -7.72
CA ALA A 129 -5.93 -34.14 -7.96
C ALA A 129 -7.37 -33.65 -7.96
N LEU A 130 -7.68 -32.65 -7.12
CA LEU A 130 -9.00 -32.06 -7.04
C LEU A 130 -9.20 -31.03 -8.15
N GLN A 131 -10.39 -31.04 -8.76
CA GLN A 131 -10.88 -29.85 -9.43
C GLN A 131 -11.07 -28.75 -8.39
N THR A 132 -10.51 -27.57 -8.65
CA THR A 132 -10.56 -26.44 -7.73
C THR A 132 -11.37 -25.30 -8.31
N GLU A 133 -12.11 -24.64 -7.44
CA GLU A 133 -12.84 -23.41 -7.75
C GLU A 133 -11.89 -22.22 -7.83
N LYS A 134 -12.27 -21.21 -8.61
CA LYS A 134 -11.47 -19.98 -8.73
C LYS A 134 -11.77 -19.06 -7.56
N TRP A 135 -10.74 -18.73 -6.79
CA TRP A 135 -10.82 -17.73 -5.73
C TRP A 135 -9.53 -16.91 -5.66
N ARG A 136 -9.66 -15.63 -5.28
CA ARG A 136 -8.52 -14.73 -5.08
C ARG A 136 -8.45 -14.32 -3.61
N PHE A 137 -7.47 -14.85 -2.88
CA PHE A 137 -7.23 -14.52 -1.47
C PHE A 137 -6.98 -13.02 -1.26
N HIS A 138 -6.13 -12.45 -2.10
CA HIS A 138 -5.68 -11.07 -2.04
C HIS A 138 -6.22 -10.32 -3.26
N GLU A 139 -7.47 -9.87 -3.16
CA GLU A 139 -8.01 -8.89 -4.10
C GLU A 139 -7.17 -7.59 -4.06
N PRO A 140 -6.97 -6.94 -5.23
CA PRO A 140 -6.15 -5.74 -5.30
C PRO A 140 -6.61 -4.67 -4.30
N THR A 141 -5.69 -4.21 -3.47
CA THR A 141 -5.94 -3.22 -2.42
C THR A 141 -5.14 -1.97 -2.74
N THR A 142 -5.76 -0.80 -2.68
CA THR A 142 -5.07 0.46 -2.99
C THR A 142 -5.11 1.41 -1.82
N VAL A 143 -3.95 1.91 -1.41
CA VAL A 143 -3.79 3.02 -0.50
C VAL A 143 -3.32 4.22 -1.32
N GLY A 144 -4.02 5.35 -1.19
CA GLY A 144 -3.67 6.61 -1.83
C GLY A 144 -2.36 7.22 -1.33
N ASN A 145 -2.20 8.51 -1.53
CA ASN A 145 -1.07 9.32 -1.06
C ASN A 145 -1.45 10.04 0.25
N ASP A 146 -0.48 10.43 1.08
CA ASP A 146 -0.73 11.14 2.35
C ASP A 146 -1.67 10.36 3.30
N VAL A 147 -1.70 9.03 3.23
CA VAL A 147 -2.56 8.22 4.09
C VAL A 147 -1.86 7.91 5.41
N TRP A 148 -2.58 8.06 6.52
CA TRP A 148 -2.14 7.59 7.83
C TRP A 148 -2.92 6.35 8.26
N LEU A 149 -2.22 5.23 8.42
CA LEU A 149 -2.76 3.99 8.98
C LEU A 149 -2.26 3.82 10.42
N GLY A 150 -3.17 3.92 11.38
CA GLY A 150 -2.86 3.78 12.81
C GLY A 150 -2.42 2.37 13.19
N THR A 151 -1.59 2.26 14.23
CA THR A 151 -1.05 1.00 14.74
C THR A 151 -2.10 -0.11 14.87
N ASN A 152 -1.74 -1.33 14.49
CA ASN A 152 -2.58 -2.53 14.54
C ASN A 152 -3.88 -2.46 13.71
N CYS A 153 -4.08 -1.47 12.82
CA CYS A 153 -5.25 -1.50 11.94
C CYS A 153 -5.10 -2.58 10.85
N VAL A 154 -6.23 -3.10 10.37
CA VAL A 154 -6.31 -4.10 9.32
C VAL A 154 -7.12 -3.55 8.16
N ILE A 155 -6.52 -3.54 6.96
CA ILE A 155 -7.19 -3.24 5.70
C ILE A 155 -7.47 -4.56 4.99
N VAL A 156 -8.75 -4.92 4.87
CA VAL A 156 -9.17 -6.16 4.21
C VAL A 156 -8.87 -6.09 2.71
N ALA A 157 -8.49 -7.23 2.11
CA ALA A 157 -8.24 -7.32 0.68
C ALA A 157 -9.42 -6.81 -0.17
N GLY A 158 -9.12 -6.02 -1.20
CA GLY A 158 -10.08 -5.40 -2.11
C GLY A 158 -10.46 -3.97 -1.77
N VAL A 159 -10.11 -3.48 -0.57
CA VAL A 159 -10.44 -2.13 -0.11
C VAL A 159 -9.59 -1.05 -0.80
N LYS A 160 -10.20 0.10 -1.07
CA LYS A 160 -9.54 1.32 -1.55
C LYS A 160 -9.57 2.41 -0.48
N ILE A 161 -8.40 2.92 -0.12
CA ILE A 161 -8.23 4.04 0.80
C ILE A 161 -7.84 5.28 0.01
N GLY A 162 -8.67 6.32 0.05
CA GLY A 162 -8.47 7.57 -0.68
C GLY A 162 -7.29 8.40 -0.17
N ASP A 163 -6.81 9.32 -1.01
CA ASP A 163 -5.71 10.23 -0.67
C ASP A 163 -6.03 11.04 0.61
N GLY A 164 -5.05 11.21 1.49
CA GLY A 164 -5.22 11.97 2.73
C GLY A 164 -6.08 11.29 3.80
N ALA A 165 -6.58 10.07 3.59
CA ALA A 165 -7.42 9.39 4.58
C ALA A 165 -6.64 9.02 5.85
N VAL A 166 -7.36 8.87 6.97
CA VAL A 166 -6.82 8.46 8.26
C VAL A 166 -7.61 7.27 8.78
N VAL A 167 -6.90 6.20 9.13
CA VAL A 167 -7.46 5.01 9.77
C VAL A 167 -6.99 4.95 11.22
N GLY A 168 -7.91 4.98 12.16
CA GLY A 168 -7.62 4.88 13.59
C GLY A 168 -6.93 3.57 13.96
N ALA A 169 -6.16 3.59 15.04
CA ALA A 169 -5.48 2.41 15.57
C ALA A 169 -6.47 1.27 15.88
N GLY A 170 -6.07 0.03 15.58
CA GLY A 170 -6.90 -1.18 15.81
C GLY A 170 -8.15 -1.30 14.94
N ALA A 171 -8.40 -0.38 14.00
CA ALA A 171 -9.59 -0.44 13.15
C ALA A 171 -9.51 -1.60 12.14
N VAL A 172 -10.67 -2.19 11.80
CA VAL A 172 -10.78 -3.21 10.74
C VAL A 172 -11.58 -2.63 9.59
N VAL A 173 -10.89 -2.20 8.54
CA VAL A 173 -11.47 -1.56 7.37
C VAL A 173 -11.94 -2.62 6.37
N THR A 174 -13.26 -2.70 6.20
CA THR A 174 -13.95 -3.70 5.36
C THR A 174 -14.61 -3.09 4.12
N LYS A 175 -14.57 -1.76 3.98
CA LYS A 175 -15.16 -0.98 2.89
C LYS A 175 -14.22 0.15 2.50
N ASP A 176 -14.38 0.64 1.27
CA ASP A 176 -13.61 1.79 0.76
C ASP A 176 -13.75 3.01 1.68
N VAL A 177 -12.68 3.79 1.77
CA VAL A 177 -12.57 5.01 2.58
C VAL A 177 -12.35 6.19 1.65
N ALA A 178 -13.18 7.23 1.76
CA ALA A 178 -13.07 8.39 0.89
C ALA A 178 -11.80 9.21 1.18
N PRO A 179 -11.33 10.02 0.22
CA PRO A 179 -10.20 10.90 0.46
C PRO A 179 -10.45 11.86 1.63
N TYR A 180 -9.41 12.12 2.42
CA TYR A 180 -9.44 12.97 3.61
C TYR A 180 -10.47 12.55 4.69
N GLU A 181 -11.04 11.35 4.59
CA GLU A 181 -11.92 10.79 5.60
C GLU A 181 -11.13 10.20 6.77
N ILE A 182 -11.65 10.37 7.98
CA ILE A 182 -11.15 9.71 9.19
C ILE A 182 -12.12 8.59 9.55
N VAL A 183 -11.63 7.36 9.63
CA VAL A 183 -12.41 6.18 10.01
C VAL A 183 -11.80 5.47 11.22
N GLY A 184 -12.62 4.73 11.98
CA GLY A 184 -12.13 3.91 13.09
C GLY A 184 -13.16 2.87 13.55
N GLY A 185 -12.71 1.91 14.38
CA GLY A 185 -13.56 0.86 14.96
C GLY A 185 -13.52 -0.48 14.23
N VAL A 186 -14.29 -1.45 14.75
CA VAL A 186 -14.40 -2.82 14.22
C VAL A 186 -15.89 -3.19 14.08
N PRO A 187 -16.45 -3.18 12.85
CA PRO A 187 -15.80 -2.77 11.62
C PRO A 187 -15.66 -1.24 11.54
N ALA A 188 -14.69 -0.75 10.78
CA ALA A 188 -14.42 0.68 10.69
C ALA A 188 -15.65 1.46 10.18
N ARG A 189 -15.86 2.64 10.75
CA ARG A 189 -16.92 3.58 10.37
C ARG A 189 -16.35 4.97 10.25
N ARG A 190 -16.99 5.79 9.40
CA ARG A 190 -16.72 7.23 9.30
C ARG A 190 -16.84 7.87 10.67
N ILE A 191 -15.80 8.60 11.07
CA ILE A 191 -15.82 9.48 12.24
C ILE A 191 -16.15 10.90 11.77
N ARG A 192 -15.34 11.44 10.84
CA ARG A 192 -15.51 12.77 10.23
C ARG A 192 -14.61 12.94 9.01
N LEU A 193 -14.73 14.05 8.30
CA LEU A 193 -13.68 14.51 7.37
C LEU A 193 -12.58 15.25 8.14
N ARG A 194 -11.35 15.24 7.61
CA ARG A 194 -10.24 16.06 8.10
C ARG A 194 -10.56 17.55 7.99
N PHE A 195 -11.15 17.95 6.85
CA PHE A 195 -11.49 19.33 6.47
C PHE A 195 -12.90 19.38 5.86
N ASP A 196 -13.42 20.58 5.62
CA ASP A 196 -14.65 20.76 4.82
C ASP A 196 -14.46 20.33 3.36
N GLU A 197 -15.58 20.10 2.66
CA GLU A 197 -15.59 19.53 1.32
C GLU A 197 -14.88 20.41 0.28
N ASP A 198 -14.93 21.74 0.43
CA ASP A 198 -14.25 22.68 -0.47
C ASP A 198 -12.73 22.50 -0.36
N LYS A 199 -12.20 22.51 0.88
CA LYS A 199 -10.77 22.27 1.13
C LYS A 199 -10.33 20.91 0.61
N VAL A 200 -11.12 19.85 0.83
CA VAL A 200 -10.81 18.50 0.32
C VAL A 200 -10.73 18.51 -1.21
N SER A 201 -11.70 19.13 -1.88
CA SER A 201 -11.71 19.25 -3.34
C SER A 201 -10.49 19.99 -3.88
N ARG A 202 -10.11 21.11 -3.25
CA ARG A 202 -8.92 21.88 -3.61
C ARG A 202 -7.63 21.08 -3.39
N LEU A 203 -7.47 20.45 -2.22
CA LEU A 203 -6.32 19.61 -1.89
C LEU A 203 -6.12 18.47 -2.90
N LEU A 204 -7.19 17.78 -3.29
CA LEU A 204 -7.11 16.72 -4.30
C LEU A 204 -6.61 17.21 -5.66
N LYS A 205 -6.98 18.44 -6.05
CA LYS A 205 -6.48 19.06 -7.30
C LYS A 205 -5.01 19.42 -7.20
N THR A 206 -4.52 19.83 -6.03
CA THR A 206 -3.11 20.20 -5.86
C THR A 206 -2.14 19.07 -6.18
N ARG A 207 -2.53 17.82 -5.87
CA ARG A 207 -1.66 16.63 -5.91
C ARG A 207 -0.26 16.94 -5.42
N TRP A 208 -0.15 17.61 -4.27
CA TRP A 208 1.12 18.18 -3.81
C TRP A 208 2.24 17.13 -3.69
N TRP A 209 1.89 15.86 -3.44
CA TRP A 209 2.79 14.70 -3.41
C TRP A 209 3.47 14.38 -4.75
N ASP A 210 3.03 14.99 -5.86
CA ASP A 210 3.69 14.88 -7.16
C ASP A 210 4.59 16.08 -7.48
N LEU A 211 4.70 17.06 -6.58
CA LEU A 211 5.60 18.20 -6.79
C LEU A 211 7.07 17.82 -6.52
N PRO A 212 8.03 18.45 -7.21
CA PRO A 212 9.43 18.39 -6.83
C PRO A 212 9.63 18.88 -5.39
N LEU A 213 10.52 18.25 -4.63
CA LEU A 213 10.73 18.56 -3.21
C LEU A 213 11.06 20.03 -2.95
N ASP A 214 11.85 20.67 -3.82
CA ASP A 214 12.19 22.10 -3.69
C ASP A 214 10.96 23.00 -3.71
N SER A 215 9.88 22.57 -4.37
CA SER A 215 8.62 23.31 -4.40
C SER A 215 7.88 23.27 -3.04
N LEU A 216 8.25 22.33 -2.15
CA LEU A 216 7.63 22.18 -0.83
C LEU A 216 8.34 23.01 0.27
N LYS A 217 9.54 23.56 -0.01
CA LYS A 217 10.43 24.18 0.99
C LYS A 217 9.79 25.31 1.80
N ASN A 218 8.96 26.13 1.15
CA ASN A 218 8.38 27.34 1.74
C ASN A 218 6.87 27.23 1.99
N ILE A 219 6.30 26.02 1.95
CA ILE A 219 4.87 25.82 2.18
C ILE A 219 4.56 26.02 3.68
N PRO A 220 3.55 26.82 4.05
CA PRO A 220 3.15 27.04 5.43
C PRO A 220 2.34 25.85 5.98
N PHE A 221 3.00 24.72 6.25
CA PHE A 221 2.35 23.45 6.62
C PHE A 221 1.41 23.52 7.83
N GLY A 222 1.65 24.46 8.76
CA GLY A 222 0.80 24.65 9.95
C GLY A 222 -0.53 25.35 9.68
N ASN A 223 -0.73 25.93 8.49
CA ASN A 223 -1.96 26.62 8.10
C ASN A 223 -2.48 26.06 6.78
N ILE A 224 -3.57 25.29 6.86
CA ILE A 224 -4.09 24.55 5.70
C ILE A 224 -4.54 25.47 4.56
N ASP A 225 -5.19 26.60 4.85
CA ASP A 225 -5.70 27.53 3.84
C ASP A 225 -4.55 28.20 3.08
N GLN A 226 -3.53 28.64 3.82
CA GLN A 226 -2.32 29.20 3.21
C GLN A 226 -1.56 28.14 2.42
N ALA A 227 -1.43 26.92 2.93
CA ALA A 227 -0.73 25.84 2.25
C ALA A 227 -1.39 25.49 0.91
N ILE A 228 -2.72 25.34 0.88
CA ILE A 228 -3.47 25.10 -0.35
C ILE A 228 -3.20 26.23 -1.36
N THR A 229 -3.35 27.48 -0.92
CA THR A 229 -3.19 28.66 -1.78
C THR A 229 -1.76 28.75 -2.35
N SER A 230 -0.74 28.51 -1.53
CA SER A 230 0.66 28.49 -1.99
C SER A 230 0.91 27.40 -3.02
N ILE A 231 0.36 26.21 -2.81
CA ILE A 231 0.56 25.08 -3.74
C ILE A 231 -0.16 25.31 -5.07
N GLU A 232 -1.39 25.84 -5.04
CA GLU A 232 -2.13 26.22 -6.25
C GLU A 232 -1.34 27.24 -7.08
N ALA A 233 -0.76 28.27 -6.44
CA ALA A 233 0.08 29.25 -7.12
C ALA A 233 1.31 28.63 -7.79
N ILE A 234 1.97 27.66 -7.14
CA ILE A 234 3.10 26.92 -7.71
C ILE A 234 2.70 26.08 -8.92
N ARG A 235 1.50 25.47 -8.89
CA ARG A 235 0.98 24.69 -10.02
C ARG A 235 0.69 25.59 -11.21
N SER A 236 0.00 26.71 -11.00
CA SER A 236 -0.32 27.66 -12.06
C SER A 236 0.92 28.30 -12.70
N SER A 237 2.00 28.56 -11.94
CA SER A 237 3.22 29.12 -12.53
C SER A 237 3.96 28.13 -13.42
N LYS A 238 3.87 26.83 -13.14
CA LYS A 238 4.49 25.76 -13.94
C LYS A 238 3.70 25.35 -15.17
N GLU A 239 2.38 25.53 -15.18
CA GLU A 239 1.55 25.28 -16.37
C GLU A 239 1.69 26.36 -17.43
N ASN A 240 2.13 27.57 -17.03
CA ASN A 240 2.33 28.72 -17.91
C ASN A 240 3.78 28.91 -18.37
N ALA A 241 4.70 28.00 -18.00
CA ALA A 241 6.12 28.03 -18.36
C ALA A 241 6.45 26.89 -19.33
#